data_AF-A0A673K213-F1
#
_entry.id   AF-A0A673K213-F1
#
_cell.length_a   1.000
_cell.length_b   1.000
_cell.length_c   1.000
_cell.angle_alpha   90.00
_cell.angle_beta   90.00
_cell.angle_gamma   90.00
#
_symmetry.space_group_name_H-M   'P 1'
#
loop_
_entity.id
_entity.type
_entity.pdbx_description
1 polymer ?
#
loop_
_entity_poly.entity_id
_entity_poly.type
_entity_poly.pdbx_seq_one_letter_code
_entity_poly.pdbx_strand_id
1 'polypeptide(L)'
;EIFHYIQDSRGHQNQEISRNFKINCGLPKGGGVCVALLREGFPRSFAQMFSLLQRWDAADPHELHTLQQRLTSAETAERHEAYDNHMFLARFFTEPEDKWLKHHFIQLALHSARKFKMDSGKREAEANLHMGQVYLEKGQLERAQEHYEVFYHLTMGRTWQDPSGRMHHSRSCEELQKLFTLLGQRLLQEQDYTHAIKMFNKAYQMAKECMHTLFTLTTLYKLHSLSIMLC
;
A
#
# COMPACT_ATOMS: atom_id res chain seq x y z
N GLU A 1 -25.55 -9.72 7.53
CA GLU A 1 -26.82 -9.13 8.00
C GLU A 1 -26.64 -7.76 8.67
N ILE A 2 -25.76 -7.58 9.67
CA ILE A 2 -25.52 -6.26 10.33
C ILE A 2 -25.06 -5.17 9.34
N PHE A 3 -24.22 -5.51 8.36
CA PHE A 3 -23.69 -4.55 7.37
C PHE A 3 -24.75 -3.94 6.44
N HIS A 4 -25.84 -4.66 6.14
CA HIS A 4 -26.93 -4.12 5.31
C HIS A 4 -27.86 -3.19 6.10
N TYR A 5 -27.84 -3.27 7.44
CA TYR A 5 -28.71 -2.48 8.31
C TYR A 5 -28.19 -1.07 8.61
N ILE A 6 -26.90 -0.82 8.37
CA ILE A 6 -26.21 0.42 8.78
C ILE A 6 -26.21 1.48 7.65
N GLN A 7 -26.46 1.10 6.40
CA GLN A 7 -26.36 2.01 5.25
C GLN A 7 -27.49 3.06 5.14
N ASP A 8 -28.55 3.00 5.96
CA ASP A 8 -29.78 3.81 5.74
C ASP A 8 -30.31 4.58 6.97
N SER A 9 -29.56 4.62 8.08
CA SER A 9 -30.11 5.01 9.39
C SER A 9 -29.82 6.46 9.81
N ARG A 10 -30.88 7.27 9.92
CA ARG A 10 -30.91 8.53 10.68
C ARG A 10 -30.70 8.23 12.18
N GLY A 11 -29.95 9.10 12.87
CA GLY A 11 -29.30 8.90 14.19
C GLY A 11 -30.03 8.17 15.33
N HIS A 12 -31.36 8.03 15.31
CA HIS A 12 -32.10 7.27 16.33
C HIS A 12 -31.92 5.74 16.23
N GLN A 13 -31.74 5.18 15.01
CA GLN A 13 -31.49 3.74 14.84
C GLN A 13 -30.10 3.30 15.33
N ASN A 14 -29.13 4.21 15.39
CA ASN A 14 -27.75 3.90 15.81
C ASN A 14 -27.64 3.53 17.29
N GLN A 15 -28.53 4.03 18.16
CA GLN A 15 -28.54 3.67 19.58
C GLN A 15 -29.05 2.26 19.84
N GLU A 16 -30.04 1.81 19.06
CA GLU A 16 -30.63 0.47 19.15
C GLU A 16 -29.71 -0.59 18.53
N ILE A 17 -29.09 -0.27 17.38
CA ILE A 17 -28.03 -1.08 16.77
C ILE A 17 -26.83 -1.22 17.73
N SER A 18 -26.40 -0.14 18.36
CA SER A 18 -25.31 -0.16 19.37
C SER A 18 -25.64 -1.04 20.58
N ARG A 19 -26.89 -1.02 21.08
CA ARG A 19 -27.35 -1.89 22.16
C ARG A 19 -27.38 -3.35 21.74
N ASN A 20 -27.94 -3.66 20.58
CA ASN A 20 -28.04 -5.03 20.06
C ASN A 20 -26.66 -5.62 19.71
N PHE A 21 -25.72 -4.79 19.25
CA PHE A 21 -24.35 -5.20 18.98
C PHE A 21 -23.59 -5.62 20.24
N LYS A 22 -23.76 -4.87 21.35
CA LYS A 22 -23.19 -5.22 22.67
C LYS A 22 -23.71 -6.56 23.21
N ILE A 23 -24.92 -6.94 22.84
CA ILE A 23 -25.61 -8.12 23.38
C ILE A 23 -25.31 -9.38 22.55
N ASN A 24 -25.21 -9.26 21.21
CA ASN A 24 -25.15 -10.42 20.32
C ASN A 24 -23.76 -10.72 19.73
N CYS A 25 -22.83 -9.78 19.76
CA CYS A 25 -21.49 -9.95 19.21
C CYS A 25 -20.49 -9.68 20.32
N GLY A 26 -19.84 -10.72 20.85
CA GLY A 26 -18.75 -10.55 21.81
C GLY A 26 -17.80 -9.47 21.32
N LEU A 27 -17.65 -8.39 22.10
CA LEU A 27 -16.86 -7.24 21.67
C LEU A 27 -15.37 -7.61 21.77
N PRO A 28 -14.57 -7.39 20.72
CA PRO A 28 -13.12 -7.48 20.85
C PRO A 28 -12.62 -6.43 21.86
N LYS A 29 -11.38 -6.58 22.34
CA LYS A 29 -10.73 -5.54 23.15
C LYS A 29 -10.79 -4.21 22.37
N GLY A 30 -11.19 -3.13 23.05
CA GLY A 30 -11.49 -1.85 22.40
C GLY A 30 -12.93 -1.69 21.91
N GLY A 31 -13.84 -2.64 22.15
CA GLY A 31 -15.23 -2.57 21.71
C GLY A 31 -16.04 -1.34 22.16
N GLY A 32 -15.61 -0.65 23.21
CA GLY A 32 -16.16 0.67 23.59
C GLY A 32 -16.00 1.71 22.47
N VAL A 33 -14.87 1.67 21.76
CA VAL A 33 -14.58 2.55 20.61
C VAL A 33 -15.51 2.26 19.43
N CYS A 34 -15.74 0.98 19.10
CA CYS A 34 -16.68 0.60 18.05
C CYS A 34 -18.11 1.09 18.34
N VAL A 35 -18.53 1.00 19.61
CA VAL A 35 -19.84 1.50 20.05
C VAL A 35 -19.92 3.03 19.93
N ALA A 36 -18.85 3.76 20.26
CA ALA A 36 -18.79 5.22 20.10
C ALA A 36 -18.94 5.62 18.63
N LEU A 37 -18.19 4.97 17.73
CA LEU A 37 -18.25 5.24 16.27
C LEU A 37 -19.66 5.08 15.70
N LEU A 38 -20.38 4.03 16.09
CA LEU A 38 -21.78 3.85 15.65
C LEU A 38 -22.69 4.97 16.16
N ARG A 39 -22.57 5.35 17.44
CA ARG A 39 -23.40 6.40 18.05
C ARG A 39 -23.15 7.77 17.42
N GLU A 40 -21.91 8.04 17.08
CA GLU A 40 -21.47 9.29 16.46
C GLU A 40 -21.76 9.34 14.94
N GLY A 41 -22.21 8.24 14.34
CA GLY A 41 -22.61 8.19 12.94
C GLY A 41 -21.46 7.96 11.95
N PHE A 42 -20.44 7.20 12.35
CA PHE A 42 -19.30 6.81 11.52
C PHE A 42 -19.34 5.32 11.12
N PRO A 43 -20.26 4.91 10.23
CA PRO A 43 -20.47 3.51 9.90
C PRO A 43 -19.29 2.86 9.17
N ARG A 44 -18.56 3.59 8.32
CA ARG A 44 -17.39 3.04 7.60
C ARG A 44 -16.20 2.89 8.54
N SER A 45 -15.99 3.86 9.42
CA SER A 45 -14.96 3.81 10.45
C SER A 45 -15.25 2.69 11.44
N PHE A 46 -16.52 2.49 11.82
CA PHE A 46 -16.93 1.35 12.63
C PHE A 46 -16.60 0.02 11.95
N ALA A 47 -17.02 -0.17 10.69
CA ALA A 47 -16.78 -1.39 9.94
C ALA A 47 -15.27 -1.70 9.85
N GLN A 48 -14.48 -0.66 9.57
CA GLN A 48 -13.05 -0.78 9.45
C GLN A 48 -12.39 -1.11 10.79
N MET A 49 -12.72 -0.38 11.86
CA MET A 49 -12.22 -0.62 13.21
C MET A 49 -12.57 -2.03 13.68
N PHE A 50 -13.83 -2.44 13.53
CA PHE A 50 -14.30 -3.75 13.96
C PHE A 50 -13.54 -4.90 13.27
N SER A 51 -13.38 -4.82 11.95
CA SER A 51 -12.64 -5.82 11.17
C SER A 51 -11.17 -5.94 11.61
N LEU A 52 -10.52 -4.81 11.96
CA LEU A 52 -9.14 -4.82 12.44
C LEU A 52 -9.03 -5.43 13.84
N LEU A 53 -9.92 -5.06 14.76
CA LEU A 53 -9.91 -5.55 16.15
C LEU A 53 -10.25 -7.03 16.27
N GLN A 54 -10.84 -7.66 15.25
CA GLN A 54 -11.00 -9.11 15.20
C GLN A 54 -9.67 -9.86 15.06
N ARG A 55 -8.60 -9.18 14.64
CA ARG A 55 -7.29 -9.78 14.35
C ARG A 55 -6.14 -9.10 15.10
N TRP A 56 -6.42 -8.02 15.82
CA TRP A 56 -5.44 -7.17 16.47
C TRP A 56 -5.67 -7.13 17.99
N ASP A 57 -5.32 -8.23 18.64
CA ASP A 57 -5.57 -8.46 20.08
C ASP A 57 -4.64 -7.66 21.02
N ALA A 58 -3.57 -7.09 20.46
CA ALA A 58 -2.49 -6.40 21.17
C ALA A 58 -2.58 -4.86 21.14
N ALA A 59 -3.60 -4.30 20.49
CA ALA A 59 -3.75 -2.85 20.32
C ALA A 59 -3.77 -2.12 21.68
N ASP A 60 -2.84 -1.20 21.88
CA ASP A 60 -2.82 -0.38 23.08
C ASP A 60 -3.83 0.79 22.98
N PRO A 61 -4.20 1.43 24.11
CA PRO A 61 -5.17 2.53 24.09
C PRO A 61 -4.78 3.74 23.21
N HIS A 62 -3.48 4.05 23.09
CA HIS A 62 -2.98 5.15 22.27
C HIS A 62 -3.12 4.84 20.78
N GLU A 63 -2.80 3.61 20.38
CA GLU A 63 -2.97 3.17 19.00
C GLU A 63 -4.44 3.11 18.61
N LEU A 64 -5.30 2.59 19.50
CA LEU A 64 -6.76 2.57 19.29
C LEU A 64 -7.33 3.97 19.11
N HIS A 65 -6.91 4.92 19.94
CA HIS A 65 -7.33 6.32 19.84
C HIS A 65 -6.86 6.94 18.52
N THR A 66 -5.59 6.72 18.15
CA THR A 66 -5.03 7.23 16.89
C THR A 66 -5.77 6.65 15.69
N LEU A 67 -6.05 5.34 15.71
CA LEU A 67 -6.80 4.66 14.67
C LEU A 67 -8.23 5.21 14.57
N GLN A 68 -8.92 5.38 15.68
CA GLN A 68 -10.27 5.97 15.72
C GLN A 68 -10.26 7.36 15.08
N GLN A 69 -9.39 8.25 15.56
CA GLN A 69 -9.31 9.62 15.09
C GLN A 69 -9.05 9.71 13.59
N ARG A 70 -8.14 8.89 13.06
CA ARG A 70 -7.78 8.93 11.63
C ARG A 70 -8.85 8.31 10.74
N LEU A 71 -9.51 7.24 11.19
CA LEU A 71 -10.60 6.64 10.43
C LEU A 71 -11.82 7.57 10.35
N THR A 72 -12.22 8.19 11.47
CA THR A 72 -13.32 9.18 11.45
C THR A 72 -12.99 10.36 10.57
N SER A 73 -11.76 10.89 10.68
CA SER A 73 -11.27 11.95 9.80
C SER A 73 -11.34 11.54 8.33
N ALA A 74 -10.94 10.31 7.98
CA ALA A 74 -11.00 9.81 6.60
C ALA A 74 -12.44 9.60 6.09
N GLU A 75 -13.40 9.30 6.98
CA GLU A 75 -14.80 9.12 6.63
C GLU A 75 -15.51 10.45 6.33
N THR A 76 -15.21 11.50 7.11
CA THR A 76 -15.76 12.86 6.91
C THR A 76 -14.93 13.73 5.99
N ALA A 77 -13.68 13.34 5.73
CA ALA A 77 -12.76 14.04 4.85
C ALA A 77 -13.42 14.42 3.54
N GLU A 78 -13.13 15.64 3.08
CA GLU A 78 -13.34 15.96 1.68
C GLU A 78 -12.55 14.97 0.81
N ARG A 79 -13.03 14.77 -0.41
CA ARG A 79 -12.63 13.71 -1.36
C ARG A 79 -11.14 13.27 -1.31
N HIS A 80 -10.20 14.17 -1.09
CA HIS A 80 -8.76 13.92 -1.15
C HIS A 80 -8.07 13.67 0.20
N GLU A 81 -8.61 14.14 1.33
CA GLU A 81 -7.94 14.05 2.64
C GLU A 81 -8.00 12.63 3.24
N ALA A 82 -8.88 11.78 2.70
CA ALA A 82 -8.95 10.37 3.06
C ALA A 82 -7.63 9.64 2.73
N TYR A 83 -6.94 10.03 1.65
CA TYR A 83 -5.61 9.47 1.33
C TYR A 83 -4.59 9.80 2.43
N ASP A 84 -4.53 11.06 2.84
CA ASP A 84 -3.52 11.54 3.79
C ASP A 84 -3.72 10.88 5.17
N ASN A 85 -4.98 10.67 5.60
CA ASN A 85 -5.29 9.94 6.83
C ASN A 85 -4.91 8.45 6.76
N HIS A 86 -5.19 7.76 5.64
CA HIS A 86 -4.76 6.37 5.46
C HIS A 86 -3.23 6.25 5.39
N MET A 87 -2.55 7.15 4.68
CA MET A 87 -1.09 7.15 4.62
C MET A 87 -0.44 7.48 5.97
N PHE A 88 -1.09 8.32 6.79
CA PHE A 88 -0.65 8.52 8.18
C PHE A 88 -0.68 7.20 8.95
N LEU A 89 -1.78 6.45 8.90
CA LEU A 89 -1.89 5.15 9.58
C LEU A 89 -0.88 4.13 9.04
N ALA A 90 -0.65 4.11 7.73
CA ALA A 90 0.38 3.25 7.13
C ALA A 90 1.79 3.56 7.64
N ARG A 91 2.09 4.83 7.95
CA ARG A 91 3.39 5.25 8.51
C ARG A 91 3.46 5.11 10.03
N PHE A 92 2.31 5.12 10.69
CA PHE A 92 2.19 4.95 12.13
C PHE A 92 2.54 3.52 12.56
N PHE A 93 2.03 2.51 11.85
CA PHE A 93 2.33 1.11 12.12
C PHE A 93 3.68 0.71 11.49
N THR A 94 4.74 0.74 12.29
CA THR A 94 6.11 0.41 11.86
C THR A 94 6.62 -0.92 12.36
N GLU A 95 6.04 -1.45 13.43
CA GLU A 95 6.52 -2.68 14.06
C GLU A 95 6.35 -3.91 13.15
N PRO A 96 7.28 -4.88 13.19
CA PRO A 96 7.21 -6.09 12.37
C PRO A 96 5.89 -6.85 12.51
N GLU A 97 5.33 -6.90 13.72
CA GLU A 97 4.07 -7.57 14.07
C GLU A 97 2.86 -6.87 13.44
N ASP A 98 2.91 -5.55 13.30
CA ASP A 98 1.85 -4.70 12.76
C ASP A 98 2.01 -4.42 11.26
N LYS A 99 2.99 -5.05 10.61
CA LYS A 99 3.25 -4.88 9.19
C LYS A 99 2.02 -5.11 8.30
N TRP A 100 1.10 -5.99 8.72
CA TRP A 100 -0.15 -6.22 8.01
C TRP A 100 -1.12 -5.03 8.09
N LEU A 101 -1.11 -4.25 9.18
CA LEU A 101 -1.86 -2.99 9.31
C LEU A 101 -1.32 -1.95 8.34
N LYS A 102 0.00 -1.78 8.29
CA LYS A 102 0.66 -0.93 7.29
C LYS A 102 0.22 -1.30 5.88
N HIS A 103 0.27 -2.59 5.52
CA HIS A 103 -0.18 -3.06 4.20
C HIS A 103 -1.65 -2.73 3.93
N HIS A 104 -2.52 -2.95 4.92
CA HIS A 104 -3.94 -2.64 4.83
C HIS A 104 -4.18 -1.15 4.56
N PHE A 105 -3.50 -0.27 5.28
CA PHE A 105 -3.66 1.17 5.11
C PHE A 105 -3.05 1.71 3.80
N ILE A 106 -1.98 1.11 3.28
CA ILE A 106 -1.48 1.44 1.94
C ILE A 106 -2.54 1.08 0.87
N GLN A 107 -3.22 -0.06 1.02
CA GLN A 107 -4.29 -0.45 0.11
C GLN A 107 -5.48 0.52 0.15
N LEU A 108 -5.89 0.95 1.35
CA LEU A 108 -6.94 1.96 1.51
C LEU A 108 -6.51 3.33 0.95
N ALA A 109 -5.25 3.72 1.14
CA ALA A 109 -4.71 4.94 0.55
C ALA A 109 -4.77 4.88 -0.98
N LEU A 110 -4.35 3.78 -1.60
CA LEU A 110 -4.45 3.59 -3.04
C LEU A 110 -5.90 3.68 -3.54
N HIS A 111 -6.85 3.07 -2.82
CA HIS A 111 -8.27 3.16 -3.15
C HIS A 111 -8.77 4.62 -3.12
N SER A 112 -8.42 5.37 -2.08
CA SER A 112 -8.78 6.79 -1.97
C SER A 112 -8.14 7.63 -3.10
N ALA A 113 -6.86 7.42 -3.40
CA ALA A 113 -6.14 8.16 -4.45
C ALA A 113 -6.72 7.91 -5.85
N ARG A 114 -7.12 6.68 -6.16
CA ARG A 114 -7.75 6.33 -7.44
C ARG A 114 -9.12 6.96 -7.63
N LYS A 115 -9.88 7.09 -6.54
CA LYS A 115 -11.23 7.66 -6.56
C LYS A 115 -11.21 9.16 -6.86
N PHE A 116 -10.15 9.87 -6.46
CA PHE A 116 -10.10 11.34 -6.53
C PHE A 116 -8.74 11.86 -7.02
N LYS A 117 -8.61 12.00 -8.34
CA LYS A 117 -7.38 12.46 -9.01
C LYS A 117 -7.27 13.98 -9.09
N MET A 118 -7.12 14.66 -7.95
CA MET A 118 -7.05 16.14 -7.91
C MET A 118 -5.63 16.69 -8.08
N ASP A 119 -4.60 15.86 -7.86
CA ASP A 119 -3.18 16.24 -7.83
C ASP A 119 -2.43 15.79 -9.09
N SER A 120 -3.14 15.69 -10.22
CA SER A 120 -2.62 15.13 -11.48
C SER A 120 -2.14 13.67 -11.36
N GLY A 121 -2.54 12.93 -10.30
CA GLY A 121 -2.20 11.53 -10.09
C GLY A 121 -0.98 11.30 -9.20
N LYS A 122 -0.45 12.34 -8.53
CA LYS A 122 0.75 12.22 -7.68
C LYS A 122 0.55 11.23 -6.53
N ARG A 123 -0.53 11.35 -5.77
CA ARG A 123 -0.86 10.42 -4.67
C ARG A 123 -1.13 9.00 -5.17
N GLU A 124 -1.71 8.84 -6.36
CA GLU A 124 -1.87 7.52 -6.96
C GLU A 124 -0.49 6.91 -7.29
N ALA A 125 0.43 7.70 -7.83
CA ALA A 125 1.80 7.27 -8.10
C ALA A 125 2.49 6.81 -6.80
N GLU A 126 2.47 7.64 -5.75
CA GLU A 126 3.06 7.31 -4.44
C GLU A 126 2.44 6.07 -3.79
N ALA A 127 1.12 5.92 -3.89
CA ALA A 127 0.43 4.73 -3.39
C ALA A 127 0.86 3.46 -4.14
N ASN A 128 1.05 3.54 -5.46
CA ASN A 128 1.54 2.41 -6.26
C ASN A 128 3.00 2.07 -5.93
N LEU A 129 3.87 3.06 -5.67
CA LEU A 129 5.21 2.80 -5.15
C LEU A 129 5.15 1.97 -3.86
N HIS A 130 4.32 2.38 -2.91
CA HIS A 130 4.19 1.65 -1.64
C HIS A 130 3.56 0.26 -1.82
N MET A 131 2.54 0.10 -2.66
CA MET A 131 1.97 -1.22 -2.95
C MET A 131 2.97 -2.16 -3.63
N GLY A 132 3.80 -1.66 -4.53
CA GLY A 132 4.88 -2.43 -5.14
C GLY A 132 5.87 -2.95 -4.10
N GLN A 133 6.27 -2.11 -3.14
CA GLN A 133 7.12 -2.50 -2.01
C GLN A 133 6.46 -3.59 -1.14
N VAL A 134 5.17 -3.45 -0.85
CA VAL A 134 4.40 -4.47 -0.09
C VAL A 134 4.43 -5.84 -0.79
N TYR A 135 4.21 -5.89 -2.10
CA TYR A 135 4.26 -7.15 -2.83
C TYR A 135 5.66 -7.71 -2.97
N LEU A 136 6.66 -6.84 -3.13
CA LEU A 136 8.06 -7.23 -3.17
C LEU A 136 8.48 -7.91 -1.87
N GLU A 137 8.10 -7.34 -0.72
CA GLU A 137 8.36 -7.91 0.61
C GLU A 137 7.64 -9.25 0.84
N LYS A 138 6.52 -9.50 0.16
CA LYS A 138 5.81 -10.79 0.17
C LYS A 138 6.36 -11.80 -0.84
N GLY A 139 7.38 -11.43 -1.63
CA GLY A 139 7.94 -12.27 -2.70
C GLY A 139 7.04 -12.39 -3.95
N GLN A 140 5.96 -11.60 -4.02
CA GLN A 140 4.99 -11.60 -5.12
C GLN A 140 5.47 -10.64 -6.22
N LEU A 141 6.54 -11.03 -6.93
CA LEU A 141 7.25 -10.14 -7.86
C LEU A 141 6.37 -9.65 -9.01
N GLU A 142 5.47 -10.49 -9.52
CA GLU A 142 4.59 -10.16 -10.64
C GLU A 142 3.59 -9.06 -10.24
N ARG A 143 3.02 -9.13 -9.03
CA ARG A 143 2.14 -8.09 -8.49
C ARG A 143 2.91 -6.82 -8.14
N ALA A 144 4.15 -6.95 -7.69
CA ALA A 144 5.01 -5.79 -7.49
C ALA A 144 5.28 -5.07 -8.83
N GLN A 145 5.45 -5.83 -9.92
CA GLN A 145 5.64 -5.29 -11.26
C GLN A 145 4.48 -4.42 -11.70
N GLU A 146 3.25 -4.92 -11.58
CA GLU A 146 2.03 -4.19 -11.96
C GLU A 146 1.99 -2.80 -11.31
N HIS A 147 2.31 -2.72 -10.03
CA HIS A 147 2.32 -1.46 -9.30
C HIS A 147 3.50 -0.55 -9.67
N TYR A 148 4.71 -1.09 -9.81
CA TYR A 148 5.86 -0.28 -10.20
C TYR A 148 5.77 0.24 -11.64
N GLU A 149 5.16 -0.50 -12.57
CA GLU A 149 4.91 -0.02 -13.93
C GLU A 149 3.89 1.13 -13.94
N VAL A 150 2.82 1.04 -13.15
CA VAL A 150 1.88 2.16 -12.97
C VAL A 150 2.58 3.38 -12.39
N PHE A 151 3.42 3.18 -11.35
CA PHE A 151 4.20 4.28 -10.76
C PHE A 151 5.10 4.94 -11.80
N TYR A 152 5.88 4.16 -12.54
CA TYR A 152 6.76 4.63 -13.61
C TYR A 152 6.03 5.47 -14.65
N HIS A 153 4.89 4.98 -15.17
CA HIS A 153 4.12 5.71 -16.18
C HIS A 153 3.51 7.01 -15.65
N LEU A 154 3.05 7.03 -14.39
CA LEU A 154 2.51 8.24 -13.79
C LEU A 154 3.60 9.31 -13.54
N THR A 155 4.84 8.89 -13.27
CA THR A 155 5.96 9.79 -12.99
C THR A 155 6.71 10.28 -14.22
N MET A 156 6.56 9.59 -15.35
CA MET A 156 7.28 9.90 -16.58
C MET A 156 7.03 11.34 -17.04
N GLY A 157 8.11 12.10 -17.22
CA GLY A 157 8.06 13.52 -17.60
C GLY A 157 7.53 14.47 -16.52
N ARG A 158 7.33 14.02 -15.28
CA ARG A 158 6.91 14.85 -14.15
C ARG A 158 8.10 15.33 -13.34
N THR A 159 7.98 16.52 -12.75
CA THR A 159 8.97 17.11 -11.83
C THR A 159 8.67 16.78 -10.36
N TRP A 160 7.91 15.72 -10.10
CA TRP A 160 7.53 15.35 -8.73
C TRP A 160 8.74 14.79 -7.98
N GLN A 161 8.86 15.22 -6.72
CA GLN A 161 9.92 14.82 -5.81
C GLN A 161 9.35 14.34 -4.48
N ASP A 162 10.10 13.47 -3.82
CA ASP A 162 9.91 13.10 -2.42
C ASP A 162 10.45 14.20 -1.48
N PRO A 163 10.16 14.15 -0.16
CA PRO A 163 10.66 15.14 0.79
C PRO A 163 12.19 15.27 0.87
N SER A 164 12.95 14.29 0.35
CA SER A 164 14.42 14.34 0.26
C SER A 164 14.91 15.00 -1.03
N GLY A 165 14.01 15.47 -1.90
CA GLY A 165 14.32 16.09 -3.18
C GLY A 165 14.59 15.09 -4.31
N ARG A 166 14.45 13.78 -4.06
CA ARG A 166 14.65 12.77 -5.11
C ARG A 166 13.44 12.72 -6.03
N MET A 167 13.71 12.67 -7.33
CA MET A 167 12.68 12.60 -8.36
C MET A 167 11.92 11.28 -8.30
N HIS A 168 10.59 11.34 -8.32
CA HIS A 168 9.75 10.14 -8.33
C HIS A 168 10.02 9.25 -9.54
N HIS A 169 10.31 9.86 -10.70
CA HIS A 169 10.72 9.11 -11.90
C HIS A 169 12.06 8.39 -11.74
N SER A 170 13.02 9.02 -11.05
CA SER A 170 14.27 8.35 -10.71
C SER A 170 14.01 7.13 -9.84
N ARG A 171 13.11 7.29 -8.86
CA ARG A 171 12.75 6.21 -7.95
C ARG A 171 12.03 5.06 -8.65
N SER A 172 11.18 5.33 -9.63
CA SER A 172 10.46 4.29 -10.36
C SER A 172 11.40 3.40 -11.18
N CYS A 173 12.42 3.97 -11.85
CA CYS A 173 13.47 3.18 -12.49
C CYS A 173 14.19 2.27 -11.49
N GLU A 174 14.59 2.80 -10.33
CA GLU A 174 15.36 2.04 -9.34
C GLU A 174 14.57 0.82 -8.85
N GLU A 175 13.29 1.01 -8.55
CA GLU A 175 12.41 -0.06 -8.09
C GLU A 175 12.17 -1.11 -9.18
N LEU A 176 11.94 -0.69 -10.44
CA LEU A 176 11.82 -1.60 -11.58
C LEU A 176 13.13 -2.34 -11.89
N GLN A 177 14.28 -1.66 -11.79
CA GLN A 177 15.60 -2.27 -11.96
C GLN A 177 15.83 -3.37 -10.95
N LYS A 178 15.53 -3.10 -9.67
CA LYS A 178 15.63 -4.06 -8.59
C LYS A 178 14.70 -5.26 -8.84
N LEU A 179 13.45 -4.98 -9.20
CA LEU A 179 12.46 -6.02 -9.47
C LEU A 179 12.85 -6.93 -10.63
N PHE A 180 13.24 -6.36 -11.78
CA PHE A 180 13.65 -7.14 -12.94
C PHE A 180 14.92 -7.96 -12.67
N THR A 181 15.83 -7.44 -11.83
CA THR A 181 17.00 -8.21 -11.39
C THR A 181 16.58 -9.44 -10.57
N LEU A 182 15.62 -9.29 -9.66
CA LEU A 182 15.09 -10.40 -8.84
C LEU A 182 14.33 -11.42 -9.69
N LEU A 183 13.50 -10.98 -10.63
CA LEU A 183 12.82 -11.85 -11.59
C LEU A 183 13.84 -12.64 -12.43
N GLY A 184 14.88 -11.97 -12.95
CA GLY A 184 15.95 -12.62 -13.68
C GLY A 184 16.66 -13.68 -12.84
N GLN A 185 16.99 -13.38 -11.58
CA GLN A 185 17.62 -14.33 -10.66
C GLN A 185 16.74 -15.55 -10.36
N ARG A 186 15.43 -15.37 -10.18
CA ARG A 186 14.48 -16.48 -10.01
C ARG A 186 14.48 -17.39 -11.25
N LEU A 187 14.36 -16.80 -12.45
CA LEU A 187 14.35 -17.54 -13.71
C LEU A 187 15.68 -18.30 -13.93
N LEU A 188 16.81 -17.77 -13.49
CA LEU A 188 18.08 -18.51 -13.51
C LEU A 188 18.06 -19.75 -12.61
N GLN A 189 17.47 -19.66 -11.42
CA GLN A 189 17.34 -20.81 -10.52
C GLN A 189 16.43 -21.89 -11.13
N GLU A 190 15.45 -21.47 -11.92
CA GLU A 190 14.53 -22.32 -12.69
C GLU A 190 15.14 -22.80 -14.03
N GLN A 191 16.39 -22.42 -14.34
CA GLN A 191 17.10 -22.72 -15.60
C GLN A 191 16.40 -22.16 -16.86
N ASP A 192 15.52 -21.17 -16.70
CA ASP A 192 14.92 -20.43 -17.80
C ASP A 192 15.82 -19.26 -18.22
N TYR A 193 16.91 -19.60 -18.90
CA TYR A 193 17.93 -18.64 -19.31
C TYR A 193 17.40 -17.58 -20.28
N THR A 194 16.49 -17.96 -21.19
CA THR A 194 15.93 -17.05 -22.19
C THR A 194 15.12 -15.93 -21.54
N HIS A 195 14.22 -16.26 -20.61
CA HIS A 195 13.46 -15.23 -19.89
C HIS A 195 14.32 -14.49 -18.88
N ALA A 196 15.30 -15.14 -18.26
CA ALA A 196 16.24 -14.47 -17.36
C ALA A 196 17.00 -13.35 -18.07
N ILE A 197 17.56 -13.61 -19.26
CA ILE A 197 18.23 -12.59 -20.08
C ILE A 197 17.28 -11.44 -20.41
N LYS A 198 16.03 -11.75 -20.78
CA LYS A 198 15.02 -10.71 -21.05
C LYS A 198 14.79 -9.81 -19.83
N MET A 199 14.73 -10.38 -18.63
CA MET A 199 14.56 -9.61 -17.39
C MET A 199 15.80 -8.76 -17.09
N PHE A 200 17.01 -9.30 -17.21
CA PHE A 200 18.23 -8.50 -17.00
C PHE A 200 18.40 -7.38 -18.03
N ASN A 201 17.98 -7.58 -19.28
CA ASN A 201 17.94 -6.51 -20.27
C ASN A 201 16.97 -5.39 -19.86
N LYS A 202 15.78 -5.72 -19.34
CA LYS A 202 14.86 -4.72 -18.79
C LYS A 202 15.49 -3.96 -17.61
N ALA A 203 16.13 -4.67 -16.68
CA ALA A 203 16.83 -4.06 -15.56
C ALA A 203 17.92 -3.07 -16.03
N TYR A 204 18.68 -3.44 -17.07
CA TYR A 204 19.70 -2.59 -17.66
C TYR A 204 19.11 -1.32 -18.27
N GLN A 205 17.98 -1.41 -18.98
CA GLN A 205 17.32 -0.22 -19.53
C GLN A 205 16.89 0.75 -18.43
N MET A 206 16.30 0.26 -17.34
CA MET A 206 15.92 1.09 -16.20
C MET A 206 17.14 1.75 -15.52
N ALA A 207 18.26 1.03 -15.39
CA ALA A 207 19.50 1.58 -14.84
C ALA A 207 20.08 2.70 -15.73
N LYS A 208 20.01 2.53 -17.05
CA LYS A 208 20.48 3.52 -18.03
C LYS A 208 19.63 4.79 -18.01
N GLU A 209 18.31 4.64 -17.95
CA GLU A 209 17.36 5.75 -17.95
C GLU A 209 17.57 6.68 -16.75
N CYS A 210 17.88 6.10 -15.59
CA CYS A 210 18.10 6.85 -14.38
C CYS A 210 19.58 7.22 -14.11
N MET A 211 20.45 7.11 -15.14
CA MET A 211 21.85 7.56 -15.16
C MET A 211 22.71 7.10 -13.95
N HIS A 212 22.35 5.98 -13.32
CA HIS A 212 23.03 5.52 -12.11
C HIS A 212 24.16 4.55 -12.50
N THR A 213 25.35 5.11 -12.75
CA THR A 213 26.54 4.43 -13.30
C THR A 213 26.99 3.19 -12.53
N LEU A 214 26.78 3.13 -11.22
CA LEU A 214 27.13 1.95 -10.42
C LEU A 214 26.21 0.75 -10.73
N PHE A 215 24.93 0.98 -10.97
CA PHE A 215 23.95 -0.09 -11.21
C PHE A 215 24.04 -0.65 -12.63
N THR A 216 24.42 0.19 -13.61
CA THR A 216 24.63 -0.25 -14.99
C THR A 216 25.76 -1.27 -15.06
N LEU A 217 26.87 -1.08 -14.33
CA LEU A 217 28.01 -2.00 -14.30
C LEU A 217 27.65 -3.37 -13.72
N THR A 218 26.96 -3.43 -12.58
CA THR A 218 26.53 -4.71 -11.97
C THR A 218 25.57 -5.50 -12.86
N THR A 219 24.66 -4.81 -13.56
CA THR A 219 23.69 -5.47 -14.43
C THR A 219 24.35 -5.96 -15.72
N LEU A 220 25.27 -5.16 -16.28
CA LEU A 220 26.06 -5.52 -17.46
C LEU A 220 26.96 -6.73 -17.19
N TYR A 221 27.62 -6.79 -16.03
CA TYR A 221 28.45 -7.94 -15.64
C TYR A 221 27.64 -9.25 -15.61
N LYS A 222 26.44 -9.23 -15.02
CA LYS A 222 25.54 -10.39 -14.99
C LYS A 222 25.11 -10.82 -16.39
N LEU A 223 24.71 -9.89 -17.26
CA LEU A 223 24.39 -10.18 -18.66
C LEU A 223 25.56 -10.83 -19.41
N HIS A 224 26.76 -10.28 -19.25
CA HIS A 224 27.96 -10.79 -19.91
C HIS A 224 28.31 -12.22 -19.44
N SER A 225 28.21 -12.48 -18.12
CA SER A 225 28.44 -13.83 -17.58
C SER A 225 27.47 -14.89 -18.11
N LEU A 226 26.22 -14.50 -18.36
CA LEU A 226 25.19 -15.39 -18.90
C LEU A 226 25.39 -15.67 -20.39
N SER A 227 25.73 -14.65 -21.18
CA SER A 227 26.06 -14.85 -22.59
C SER A 227 27.26 -15.78 -22.77
N ILE A 228 28.25 -15.74 -21.87
CA ILE A 228 29.40 -16.66 -21.88
C ILE A 228 28.97 -18.09 -21.54
N MET A 229 28.03 -18.30 -20.60
CA MET A 229 27.56 -19.64 -20.24
C MET A 229 26.68 -20.32 -21.31
N LEU A 230 26.09 -19.54 -22.21
CA LEU A 230 25.19 -20.04 -23.26
C LEU A 230 25.87 -20.24 -24.63
N CYS A 231 27.13 -19.81 -24.78
CA CYS A 231 28.00 -20.08 -25.93
C CYS A 231 28.90 -21.28 -25.63
#